data_AF-A0A965CIE6-F1
#
_entry.id   AF-A0A965CIE6-F1
#
_cell.length_a   1.000
_cell.length_b   1.000
_cell.length_c   1.000
_cell.angle_alpha   90.00
_cell.angle_beta   90.00
_cell.angle_gamma   90.00
#
_symmetry.space_group_name_H-M   'P 1'
#
loop_
_entity.id
_entity.type
_entity.pdbx_description
1 polymer ?
#
loop_
_entity_poly.entity_id
_entity_poly.type
_entity_poly.pdbx_seq_one_letter_code
_entity_poly.pdbx_strand_id
1 'polypeptide(L)'
;MNDASQSLTTRVEPLKADAHIVLATFLNDEPTLVAADGQILIGSDQLTPHGENAILVAACDGTRLITGGDDGKIFLLSGKESALEAGNEKGRWIDALAL
;
A
#
# COMPACT_ATOMS: atom_id res chain seq x y z
N MET A 1 8.53 -9.74 33.75
CA MET A 1 9.74 -8.92 33.56
C MET A 1 10.11 -8.98 32.09
N ASN A 2 10.13 -7.85 31.38
CA ASN A 2 10.74 -7.80 30.04
C ASN A 2 12.24 -7.98 30.26
N ASP A 3 12.81 -9.08 29.78
CA ASP A 3 14.24 -9.31 29.84
C ASP A 3 14.92 -8.38 28.84
N ALA A 4 15.47 -7.27 29.33
CA ALA A 4 16.09 -6.21 28.50
C ALA A 4 17.34 -6.69 27.74
N SER A 5 17.77 -7.93 27.96
CA SER A 5 18.87 -8.59 27.24
C SER A 5 18.48 -9.17 25.88
N GLN A 6 17.18 -9.29 25.58
CA GLN A 6 16.72 -9.79 24.27
C GLN A 6 16.83 -8.71 23.19
N SER A 7 17.48 -9.05 22.07
CA SER A 7 17.56 -8.18 20.90
C SER A 7 16.17 -7.84 20.35
N LEU A 8 15.94 -6.59 19.94
CA LEU A 8 14.69 -6.19 19.26
C LEU A 8 14.45 -6.95 17.95
N THR A 9 15.50 -7.51 17.36
CA THR A 9 15.41 -8.33 16.14
C THR A 9 14.66 -9.64 16.36
N THR A 10 14.37 -10.06 17.60
CA THR A 10 13.50 -11.22 17.87
C THR A 10 12.01 -10.87 17.83
N ARG A 11 11.67 -9.58 17.70
CA ARG A 11 10.29 -9.06 17.67
C ARG A 11 9.87 -8.52 16.30
N VAL A 12 10.56 -8.95 15.25
CA VAL A 12 10.22 -8.57 13.86
C VAL A 12 9.51 -9.73 13.17
N GLU A 13 8.51 -9.40 12.37
CA GLU A 13 7.84 -10.34 11.48
C GLU A 13 8.13 -9.95 10.03
N PRO A 14 8.61 -10.89 9.18
CA PRO A 14 8.84 -10.59 7.79
C PRO A 14 7.52 -10.48 7.03
N LEU A 15 7.31 -9.36 6.35
CA LEU A 15 6.24 -9.22 5.36
C LEU A 15 6.78 -9.60 3.99
N LYS A 16 6.22 -10.66 3.41
CA LYS A 16 6.61 -11.13 2.08
C LYS A 16 5.88 -10.30 1.02
N ALA A 17 6.66 -9.69 0.12
CA ALA A 17 6.16 -9.13 -1.12
C ALA A 17 6.92 -9.78 -2.28
N ASP A 18 6.19 -10.20 -3.31
CA ASP A 18 6.74 -10.89 -4.47
C ASP A 18 7.10 -9.94 -5.63
N ALA A 19 6.81 -8.65 -5.45
CA ALA A 19 7.09 -7.59 -6.42
C ALA A 19 7.78 -6.37 -5.77
N HIS A 20 8.21 -5.42 -6.62
CA HIS A 20 8.83 -4.17 -6.17
C HIS A 20 7.86 -3.35 -5.31
N ILE A 21 8.36 -2.80 -4.19
CA ILE A 21 7.55 -1.96 -3.29
C ILE A 21 7.65 -0.49 -3.72
N VAL A 22 6.52 0.08 -4.12
CA VAL A 22 6.36 1.49 -4.50
C VAL A 22 6.27 2.39 -3.26
N LEU A 23 5.62 1.91 -2.21
CA LEU A 23 5.48 2.62 -0.93
C LEU A 23 5.44 1.63 0.24
N ALA A 24 6.21 1.89 1.28
CA ALA A 24 6.09 1.24 2.59
C ALA A 24 5.69 2.29 3.63
N THR A 25 4.61 2.07 4.37
CA THR A 25 4.03 3.04 5.30
C THR A 25 3.26 2.37 6.43
N PHE A 26 2.65 3.16 7.32
CA PHE A 26 1.61 2.72 8.25
C PHE A 26 0.29 3.38 7.89
N LEU A 27 -0.78 2.59 7.75
CA LEU A 27 -2.14 3.06 7.53
C LEU A 27 -2.97 2.71 8.76
N ASN A 28 -3.35 3.70 9.57
CA ASN A 28 -3.99 3.50 10.86
C ASN A 28 -3.22 2.50 11.75
N ASP A 29 -1.91 2.73 11.90
CA ASP A 29 -0.98 1.89 12.67
C ASP A 29 -0.73 0.47 12.11
N GLU A 30 -1.33 0.11 10.97
CA GLU A 30 -1.09 -1.17 10.30
C GLU A 30 0.05 -1.06 9.27
N PRO A 31 1.07 -1.93 9.33
CA PRO A 31 2.15 -1.92 8.35
C PRO A 31 1.57 -2.21 6.96
N THR A 32 1.84 -1.31 6.03
CA THR A 32 1.26 -1.33 4.69
C THR A 32 2.35 -1.30 3.62
N LEU A 33 2.31 -2.26 2.71
CA LEU A 33 3.19 -2.33 1.55
C LEU A 33 2.37 -2.22 0.27
N VAL A 34 2.72 -1.26 -0.58
CA VAL A 34 2.14 -1.10 -1.91
C VAL A 34 3.12 -1.67 -2.92
N ALA A 35 2.72 -2.75 -3.59
CA ALA A 35 3.52 -3.45 -4.57
C ALA A 35 3.17 -3.00 -6.00
N ALA A 36 4.19 -2.94 -6.85
CA ALA A 36 4.07 -2.47 -8.24
C ALA A 36 3.17 -3.35 -9.11
N ASP A 37 2.89 -4.58 -8.71
CA ASP A 37 2.04 -5.54 -9.43
C ASP A 37 0.54 -5.42 -9.11
N GLY A 38 0.14 -4.33 -8.45
CA GLY A 38 -1.26 -4.05 -8.13
C GLY A 38 -1.68 -4.45 -6.71
N GLN A 39 -0.84 -5.18 -5.98
CA GLN A 39 -1.14 -5.63 -4.62
C GLN A 39 -0.87 -4.53 -3.58
N ILE A 40 -1.77 -4.41 -2.61
CA ILE A 40 -1.60 -3.64 -1.38
C ILE A 40 -1.73 -4.62 -0.21
N LEU A 41 -0.64 -4.81 0.54
CA LEU A 41 -0.61 -5.63 1.75
C LEU A 41 -0.81 -4.73 2.97
N ILE A 42 -1.75 -5.04 3.85
CA ILE A 42 -2.03 -4.30 5.09
C ILE A 42 -2.06 -5.29 6.24
N GLY A 43 -0.99 -5.37 7.03
CA GLY A 43 -0.81 -6.46 7.99
C GLY A 43 -0.85 -7.82 7.28
N SER A 44 -1.83 -8.65 7.62
CA SER A 44 -2.08 -9.95 6.98
C SER A 44 -3.05 -9.90 5.79
N ASP A 45 -3.67 -8.75 5.53
CA ASP A 45 -4.71 -8.58 4.51
C ASP A 45 -4.12 -8.11 3.19
N GLN A 46 -4.82 -8.38 2.09
CA GLN A 46 -4.39 -8.02 0.75
C GLN A 46 -5.56 -7.46 -0.07
N LEU A 47 -5.28 -6.40 -0.82
CA LEU A 47 -6.20 -5.74 -1.76
C LEU A 47 -5.54 -5.56 -3.13
N THR A 48 -6.33 -5.58 -4.20
CA THR A 48 -5.87 -5.38 -5.59
C THR A 48 -6.75 -4.38 -6.34
N PRO A 49 -6.77 -3.09 -5.95
CA PRO A 49 -7.70 -2.12 -6.50
C PRO A 49 -7.56 -1.91 -8.02
N HIS A 50 -6.33 -2.02 -8.54
CA HIS A 50 -6.04 -1.90 -9.98
C HIS A 50 -6.18 -3.23 -10.74
N GLY A 51 -6.62 -4.32 -10.09
CA GLY A 51 -6.67 -5.65 -10.70
C GLY A 51 -5.26 -6.18 -11.02
N GLU A 52 -5.04 -6.59 -12.26
CA GLU A 52 -3.72 -7.04 -12.77
C GLU A 52 -2.82 -5.88 -13.26
N ASN A 53 -3.30 -4.64 -13.18
CA ASN A 53 -2.59 -3.45 -13.65
C ASN A 53 -1.59 -2.97 -12.58
N ALA A 54 -0.53 -2.31 -13.03
CA ALA A 54 0.56 -1.88 -12.16
C ALA A 54 0.18 -0.65 -11.34
N ILE A 55 0.62 -0.61 -10.08
CA ILE A 55 0.64 0.63 -9.31
C ILE A 55 1.95 1.36 -9.62
N LEU A 56 1.84 2.59 -10.12
CA LEU A 56 2.98 3.40 -10.54
C LEU A 56 3.40 4.40 -9.48
N VAL A 57 2.45 4.89 -8.69
CA VAL A 57 2.68 5.89 -7.65
C VAL A 57 1.70 5.68 -6.50
N ALA A 58 2.16 5.96 -5.27
CA ALA A 58 1.33 5.92 -4.09
C ALA A 58 1.75 7.02 -3.10
N ALA A 59 0.78 7.54 -2.33
CA ALA A 59 1.02 8.51 -1.26
C ALA A 59 0.13 8.17 -0.05
N CYS A 60 0.64 8.38 1.16
CA CYS A 60 -0.07 8.07 2.41
C CYS A 60 0.15 9.19 3.43
N ASP A 61 -0.91 9.60 4.13
CA ASP A 61 -0.88 10.60 5.21
C ASP A 61 -1.00 9.99 6.62
N GLY A 62 -0.95 8.66 6.72
CA GLY A 62 -1.13 7.87 7.95
C GLY A 62 -2.56 7.40 8.19
N THR A 63 -3.56 8.05 7.60
CA THR A 63 -5.00 7.68 7.73
C THR A 63 -5.66 7.35 6.40
N ARG A 64 -5.07 7.85 5.31
CA ARG A 64 -5.48 7.64 3.93
C ARG A 64 -4.27 7.21 3.12
N LEU A 65 -4.50 6.29 2.21
CA LEU A 65 -3.58 5.86 1.17
C LEU A 65 -4.24 6.11 -0.18
N ILE A 66 -3.52 6.75 -1.10
CA ILE A 66 -3.93 6.86 -2.50
C ILE A 66 -2.94 6.14 -3.41
N THR A 67 -3.46 5.45 -4.43
CA THR A 67 -2.66 4.76 -5.46
C THR A 67 -3.08 5.22 -6.84
N GLY A 68 -2.12 5.30 -7.75
CA GLY A 68 -2.31 5.63 -9.16
C GLY A 68 -1.67 4.55 -10.03
N GLY A 69 -2.40 4.07 -11.03
CA GLY A 69 -1.99 2.94 -11.85
C GLY A 69 -1.71 3.28 -13.32
N ASP A 70 -1.18 2.29 -14.04
CA ASP A 70 -1.05 2.31 -15.50
C ASP A 70 -2.39 2.11 -16.22
N ASP A 71 -3.41 1.66 -15.50
CA ASP A 71 -4.83 1.68 -15.90
C ASP A 71 -5.44 3.10 -15.92
N GLY A 72 -4.70 4.09 -15.43
CA GLY A 72 -5.12 5.48 -15.32
C GLY A 72 -6.19 5.72 -14.27
N LYS A 73 -6.37 4.82 -13.31
CA LYS A 73 -7.27 5.02 -12.18
C LYS A 73 -6.52 5.54 -10.97
N ILE A 74 -7.28 6.17 -10.08
CA ILE A 74 -6.83 6.56 -8.74
C ILE A 74 -7.74 5.90 -7.74
N PHE A 75 -7.17 5.18 -6.77
CA PHE A 75 -7.92 4.59 -5.67
C PHE A 75 -7.54 5.21 -4.33
N LEU A 76 -8.53 5.35 -3.46
CA LEU A 76 -8.39 5.81 -2.08
C LEU A 76 -8.74 4.66 -1.12
N LEU A 77 -7.88 4.45 -0.13
CA LEU A 77 -8.07 3.51 0.96
C LEU A 77 -7.98 4.27 2.29
N SER A 78 -8.92 4.00 3.19
CA SER A 78 -8.89 4.47 4.59
C SER A 78 -8.69 3.34 5.59
N GLY A 79 -8.38 2.13 5.11
CA GLY A 79 -8.25 0.91 5.91
C GLY A 79 -8.31 -0.35 5.04
N LYS A 80 -8.61 -1.49 5.66
CA LYS A 80 -8.58 -2.83 5.04
C LYS A 80 -9.84 -3.23 4.31
N GLU A 81 -10.95 -2.54 4.54
CA GLU A 81 -12.29 -3.01 4.11
C GLU A 81 -12.57 -2.83 2.63
N SER A 82 -12.13 -1.71 2.04
CA SER A 82 -12.38 -1.43 0.62
C SER A 82 -11.48 -0.32 0.09
N ALA A 83 -11.32 -0.32 -1.23
CA ALA A 83 -10.75 0.78 -1.99
C ALA A 83 -11.85 1.46 -2.81
N LEU A 84 -11.86 2.79 -2.80
CA LEU A 84 -12.80 3.62 -3.56
C LEU A 84 -12.09 4.20 -4.80
N GLU A 85 -12.68 4.05 -5.99
CA GLU A 85 -12.19 4.77 -7.18
C GLU A 85 -12.43 6.28 -6.97
N ALA A 86 -11.35 7.04 -6.80
CA ALA A 86 -11.36 8.47 -6.52
C ALA A 86 -11.15 9.32 -7.79
N GLY A 87 -10.63 8.72 -8.87
CA GLY A 87 -10.37 9.41 -10.13
C GLY A 87 -10.08 8.44 -11.27
N ASN A 88 -10.23 8.94 -12.50
CA ASN A 88 -10.04 8.14 -13.72
C ASN A 88 -9.59 9.03 -14.89
N GLU A 89 -8.34 8.86 -15.29
CA GLU A 89 -7.69 9.56 -16.40
C GLU A 89 -7.81 8.81 -17.74
N LYS A 90 -8.76 7.87 -17.84
CA LYS A 90 -9.13 7.16 -19.08
C LYS A 90 -7.94 6.43 -19.73
N GLY A 91 -7.19 5.69 -18.91
CA GLY A 91 -6.03 4.90 -19.36
C GLY A 91 -4.74 5.70 -19.54
N ARG A 92 -4.72 7.01 -19.22
CA ARG A 92 -3.44 7.74 -19.09
C ARG A 92 -2.80 7.38 -17.75
N TRP A 93 -1.53 7.05 -17.78
CA TRP A 93 -0.77 6.70 -16.58
C TRP A 93 -0.81 7.80 -15.53
N ILE A 94 -0.91 7.39 -14.28
CA ILE A 94 -0.75 8.28 -13.12
C ILE A 94 0.70 8.18 -12.66
N ASP A 95 1.46 9.27 -12.76
CA ASP A 95 2.89 9.32 -12.39
C ASP A 95 3.17 10.22 -11.17
N ALA A 96 2.18 11.00 -10.73
CA ALA A 96 2.28 11.86 -9.58
C ALA A 96 0.97 11.92 -8.80
N LEU A 97 1.09 11.91 -7.47
CA LEU A 97 -0.02 12.08 -6.53
C LEU A 97 0.42 13.00 -5.38
N ALA A 98 -0.53 13.76 -4.84
CA ALA A 98 -0.36 14.55 -3.63
C ALA A 98 -1.49 14.20 -2.66
N LEU A 99 -1.15 14.04 -1.37
CA LEU A 99 -2.10 13.68 -0.31
C LEU A 99 -1.81 14.48 0.97
#